data_AF-A0A3G2R3G3-F1
#
_entry.id   AF-A0A3G2R3G3-F1
#
_cell.length_a   1.000
_cell.length_b   1.000
_cell.length_c   1.000
_cell.angle_alpha   90.00
_cell.angle_beta   90.00
_cell.angle_gamma   90.00
#
_symmetry.space_group_name_H-M   'P 1'
#
loop_
_entity.id
_entity.type
_entity.pdbx_description
1 polymer ?
#
loop_
_entity_poly.entity_id
_entity_poly.type
_entity_poly.pdbx_seq_one_letter_code
_entity_poly.pdbx_strand_id
1 'polypeptide(L)'
;MISIRQKKGVVIGVIWSLIAWVPYYTNYLGALRQILGIPAALGLNLELALGRGDAFVYSILLGAGLGFVFGSVADFAKNGIKIIGLFPHKKRRLLRRGL
;
A
#
# COMPACT_ATOMS: atom_id res chain seq x y z
N MET A 1 -10.52 9.95 6.64
CA MET A 1 -10.04 10.57 5.39
C MET A 1 -8.81 9.81 4.93
N ILE A 2 -8.76 9.41 3.66
CA ILE A 2 -7.59 8.71 3.09
C ILE A 2 -6.43 9.70 3.00
N SER A 3 -5.25 9.33 3.51
CA SER A 3 -4.09 10.21 3.48
C SER A 3 -3.45 10.26 2.10
N ILE A 4 -2.75 11.35 1.80
CA ILE A 4 -2.02 11.52 0.53
C ILE A 4 -1.02 10.37 0.33
N ARG A 5 -0.47 9.81 1.42
CA ARG A 5 0.48 8.68 1.38
C ARG A 5 -0.20 7.38 1.01
N GLN A 6 -1.38 7.11 1.55
CA GLN A 6 -2.19 5.97 1.15
C GLN A 6 -2.58 6.04 -0.33
N LYS A 7 -3.02 7.23 -0.79
CA LYS A 7 -3.33 7.44 -2.21
C LYS A 7 -2.11 7.22 -3.11
N LYS A 8 -0.94 7.77 -2.73
CA LYS A 8 0.32 7.53 -3.44
C LYS A 8 0.73 6.05 -3.42
N GLY A 9 0.55 5.36 -2.28
CA GLY A 9 0.84 3.94 -2.14
C GLY A 9 0.01 3.07 -3.08
N VAL A 10 -1.29 3.36 -3.20
CA VAL A 10 -2.17 2.69 -4.17
C VAL A 10 -1.68 2.92 -5.60
N VAL A 11 -1.39 4.17 -5.97
CA VAL A 11 -0.91 4.50 -7.33
C VAL A 11 0.40 3.77 -7.64
N ILE A 12 1.36 3.77 -6.71
CA ILE A 12 2.61 3.03 -6.85
C ILE A 12 2.35 1.53 -6.97
N GLY A 13 1.44 0.97 -6.16
CA GLY A 13 1.04 -0.43 -6.23
C GLY A 13 0.44 -0.83 -7.57
N VAL A 14 -0.38 0.03 -8.16
CA VAL A 14 -0.93 -0.19 -9.52
C VAL A 14 0.18 -0.14 -10.57
N ILE A 15 1.04 0.87 -10.54
CA ILE A 15 2.17 0.98 -11.48
C ILE A 15 3.10 -0.23 -11.36
N TRP A 16 3.40 -0.65 -10.13
CA TRP A 16 4.20 -1.84 -9.85
C TRP A 16 3.56 -3.10 -10.43
N SER A 17 2.24 -3.24 -10.34
CA SER A 17 1.49 -4.35 -10.94
C SER A 17 1.58 -4.38 -12.46
N LEU A 18 1.50 -3.22 -13.11
CA LEU A 18 1.67 -3.11 -14.57
C LEU A 18 3.08 -3.53 -14.99
N ILE A 19 4.09 -3.05 -14.27
CA ILE A 19 5.50 -3.36 -14.55
C ILE A 19 5.81 -4.85 -14.27
N ALA A 20 5.11 -5.50 -13.33
CA ALA A 20 5.33 -6.89 -12.96
C ALA A 20 5.21 -7.88 -14.12
N TRP A 21 4.42 -7.54 -15.14
CA TRP A 21 4.22 -8.38 -16.33
C TRP A 21 5.38 -8.30 -17.32
N VAL A 22 6.19 -7.24 -17.28
CA VAL A 22 7.37 -7.10 -18.16
C VAL A 22 8.40 -8.21 -17.92
N PRO A 23 8.95 -8.41 -16.71
CA PRO A 23 9.90 -9.49 -16.46
C PRO A 23 9.24 -10.88 -16.54
N TYR A 24 7.92 -10.96 -16.37
CA TYR A 24 7.16 -12.19 -16.53
C TYR A 24 7.19 -12.68 -17.97
N TYR A 25 6.91 -11.82 -18.95
CA TYR A 25 6.86 -12.20 -20.36
C TYR A 25 8.21 -12.21 -21.08
N THR A 26 9.15 -11.36 -20.64
CA THR A 26 10.34 -11.09 -21.45
C THR A 26 11.62 -11.70 -20.92
N ASN A 27 11.60 -12.32 -19.72
CA ASN A 27 12.81 -12.73 -18.98
C ASN A 27 13.87 -11.61 -18.79
N TYR A 28 13.62 -10.38 -19.27
CA TYR A 28 14.43 -9.21 -18.94
C TYR A 28 14.30 -8.94 -17.45
N LEU A 29 15.38 -8.46 -16.83
CA LEU A 29 15.44 -8.16 -15.40
C LEU A 29 15.33 -9.40 -14.49
N GLY A 30 15.92 -10.54 -14.88
CA GLY A 30 15.90 -11.78 -14.08
C GLY A 30 16.32 -11.61 -12.61
N ALA A 31 17.28 -10.73 -12.32
CA ALA A 31 17.69 -10.40 -10.94
C ALA A 31 16.61 -9.64 -10.15
N LEU A 32 15.84 -8.78 -10.81
CA LEU A 32 14.76 -8.00 -10.18
C LEU A 32 13.39 -8.68 -10.28
N ARG A 33 13.26 -9.77 -11.04
CA ARG A 33 12.01 -10.55 -11.21
C ARG A 33 11.42 -11.00 -9.87
N GLN A 34 12.28 -11.35 -8.90
CA GLN A 34 11.82 -11.77 -7.57
C GLN A 34 11.06 -10.67 -6.82
N ILE A 35 11.33 -9.39 -7.13
CA ILE A 35 10.68 -8.25 -6.48
C ILE A 35 9.62 -7.67 -7.41
N LEU A 36 9.99 -7.36 -8.66
CA LEU A 36 9.08 -6.76 -9.63
C LEU A 36 7.94 -7.70 -10.04
N GLY A 37 8.18 -9.01 -10.10
CA GLY A 37 7.19 -10.00 -10.54
C GLY A 37 6.20 -10.45 -9.47
N ILE A 38 6.32 -9.97 -8.22
CA ILE A 38 5.45 -10.40 -7.11
C ILE A 38 3.96 -10.18 -7.43
N PRO A 39 3.51 -9.00 -7.90
CA PRO A 39 2.09 -8.80 -8.20
C PRO A 39 1.57 -9.76 -9.27
N ALA A 40 2.34 -10.00 -10.34
CA ALA A 40 1.95 -10.91 -11.42
C ALA A 40 1.87 -12.36 -10.93
N ALA A 41 2.87 -12.82 -10.17
CA ALA A 41 2.87 -14.16 -9.58
C ALA A 41 1.68 -14.38 -8.63
N LEU A 42 1.37 -13.39 -7.79
CA LEU A 42 0.21 -13.46 -6.90
C LEU A 42 -1.11 -13.47 -7.68
N GLY A 43 -1.22 -12.65 -8.73
CA GLY A 43 -2.40 -12.63 -9.60
C GLY A 43 -2.66 -13.98 -10.27
N LEU A 44 -1.62 -14.61 -10.82
CA LEU A 44 -1.67 -15.94 -11.43
C LEU A 44 -2.06 -17.02 -10.44
N ASN A 45 -1.44 -17.02 -9.26
CA ASN A 45 -1.79 -17.99 -8.20
C ASN A 45 -3.24 -17.83 -7.75
N LEU A 46 -3.77 -16.60 -7.72
CA LEU A 46 -5.15 -16.35 -7.35
C LEU A 46 -6.14 -16.85 -8.41
N GLU A 47 -5.84 -16.61 -9.69
CA GLU A 47 -6.63 -17.15 -10.80
C GLU A 47 -6.64 -18.68 -10.75
N LEU A 48 -5.49 -19.30 -10.53
CA LEU A 48 -5.34 -20.74 -10.43
C LEU A 48 -6.10 -21.32 -9.23
N ALA A 49 -6.05 -20.65 -8.08
CA ALA A 49 -6.74 -21.09 -6.87
C ALA A 49 -8.26 -20.93 -6.96
N LEU A 50 -8.74 -19.89 -7.65
CA LEU A 50 -10.17 -19.62 -7.82
C LEU A 50 -10.78 -20.37 -9.02
N GLY A 51 -9.95 -20.84 -9.96
CA GLY A 51 -10.37 -21.51 -11.19
C GLY A 51 -11.16 -20.60 -12.14
N ARG A 52 -11.11 -19.28 -11.93
CA ARG A 52 -11.85 -18.27 -12.68
C ARG A 52 -11.23 -16.88 -12.49
N GLY A 53 -11.47 -16.01 -13.46
CA GLY A 53 -11.07 -14.61 -13.42
C GLY A 53 -9.90 -14.30 -14.35
N ASP A 54 -9.25 -13.17 -14.10
CA ASP A 54 -8.12 -12.67 -14.89
C ASP A 54 -6.97 -12.31 -13.94
N ALA A 55 -5.85 -13.04 -14.06
CA ALA A 55 -4.64 -12.81 -13.29
C ALA A 55 -4.12 -11.38 -13.39
N PHE A 56 -4.32 -10.71 -14.54
CA PHE A 56 -3.93 -9.31 -14.70
C PHE A 56 -4.74 -8.42 -13.76
N VAL A 57 -6.07 -8.58 -13.74
CA VAL A 57 -6.95 -7.82 -12.84
C VAL A 57 -6.66 -8.15 -11.38
N TYR A 58 -6.44 -9.42 -11.05
CA TYR A 58 -6.07 -9.82 -9.70
C TYR A 58 -4.73 -9.24 -9.26
N SER A 59 -3.73 -9.20 -10.15
CA SER A 59 -2.42 -8.59 -9.86
C SER A 59 -2.56 -7.11 -9.51
N ILE A 60 -3.41 -6.36 -10.23
CA ILE A 60 -3.67 -4.95 -9.97
C ILE A 60 -4.37 -4.75 -8.62
N LEU A 61 -5.39 -5.55 -8.32
CA LEU A 61 -6.11 -5.50 -7.04
C LEU A 61 -5.17 -5.78 -5.86
N LEU A 62 -4.35 -6.82 -5.99
CA LEU A 62 -3.39 -7.22 -4.97
C LEU A 62 -2.27 -6.19 -4.81
N GLY A 63 -1.71 -5.67 -5.89
CA GLY A 63 -0.68 -4.64 -5.83
C GLY A 63 -1.21 -3.30 -5.30
N ALA A 64 -2.43 -2.91 -5.66
CA ALA A 64 -3.11 -1.75 -5.07
C ALA A 64 -3.36 -1.94 -3.57
N GLY A 65 -3.80 -3.14 -3.16
CA GLY A 65 -4.00 -3.52 -1.76
C GLY A 65 -2.70 -3.47 -0.96
N LEU A 66 -1.64 -4.10 -1.46
CA LEU A 66 -0.31 -4.06 -0.85
C LEU A 66 0.21 -2.62 -0.76
N GLY A 67 0.10 -1.85 -1.85
CA GLY A 67 0.48 -0.44 -1.89
C GLY A 67 -0.28 0.40 -0.86
N PHE A 68 -1.56 0.13 -0.64
CA PHE A 68 -2.35 0.77 0.42
C PHE A 68 -1.88 0.38 1.82
N VAL A 69 -1.59 -0.91 2.06
CA VAL A 69 -1.08 -1.41 3.35
C VAL A 69 0.26 -0.76 3.67
N PHE A 70 1.22 -0.79 2.73
CA PHE A 70 2.52 -0.14 2.89
C PHE A 70 2.38 1.38 3.08
N GLY A 71 1.51 2.03 2.30
CA GLY A 71 1.20 3.45 2.45
C GLY A 71 0.62 3.79 3.83
N SER A 72 -0.21 2.89 4.38
CA SER A 72 -0.77 3.02 5.73
C SER A 72 0.29 2.83 6.80
N VAL A 73 1.15 1.80 6.69
CA VAL A 73 2.26 1.57 7.63
C VAL A 73 3.22 2.77 7.64
N ALA A 74 3.56 3.31 6.46
CA ALA A 74 4.38 4.51 6.35
C ALA A 74 3.71 5.74 6.98
N ASP A 75 2.39 5.85 6.86
CA ASP A 75 1.63 6.93 7.48
C ASP A 75 1.57 6.79 9.01
N PHE A 76 1.38 5.56 9.52
CA PHE A 76 1.46 5.25 10.95
C PHE A 76 2.85 5.55 11.53
N ALA A 77 3.92 5.14 10.85
CA ALA A 77 5.29 5.39 11.29
C ALA A 77 5.59 6.89 11.38
N LYS A 78 5.18 7.67 10.36
CA LYS A 78 5.48 9.11 10.31
C LYS A 78 4.59 9.96 11.22
N ASN A 79 3.34 9.54 11.45
CA ASN A 79 2.48 10.23 12.41
C ASN A 79 2.86 9.89 13.87
N GLY A 80 3.82 8.98 14.05
CA GLY A 80 4.19 8.41 15.34
C GLY A 80 3.04 7.57 15.89
N ILE A 81 3.35 6.54 16.68
CA ILE A 81 2.37 5.98 17.58
C ILE A 81 2.02 7.10 18.56
N LYS A 82 0.99 7.89 18.23
CA LYS A 82 0.37 8.81 19.15
C LYS A 82 -0.34 7.91 20.15
N ILE A 83 0.39 7.44 21.17
CA ILE A 83 -0.21 6.86 22.36
C ILE A 83 -1.04 8.00 22.95
N ILE A 84 -2.32 8.02 22.60
CA ILE A 84 -3.31 8.96 23.14
C ILE A 84 -3.39 8.64 24.63
N GLY A 85 -2.58 9.34 25.43
CA GLY A 85 -2.44 9.11 26.87
C GLY A 85 -1.13 9.60 27.49
N LEU A 86 0.00 9.64 26.76
CA LEU A 86 1.30 9.87 27.41
C LEU A 86 1.76 11.34 27.47
N PHE A 87 1.32 12.19 26.55
CA PHE A 87 1.65 13.63 26.60
C PHE A 87 0.43 14.47 26.21
N PRO A 88 -0.16 15.27 27.12
CA PRO A 88 -1.20 16.21 26.77
C PRO A 88 -0.59 17.34 25.92
N HIS A 89 -0.49 17.11 24.62
CA HIS A 89 -0.14 18.16 23.68
C HIS A 89 -1.38 19.00 23.37
N LYS A 90 -1.75 19.82 24.36
CA LYS A 90 -2.54 21.04 24.18
C LYS A 90 -2.35 21.82 25.47
N LYS A 91 -1.60 22.93 25.39
CA LYS A 91 -1.81 24.05 26.31
C LYS A 91 -3.29 24.42 26.16
N ARG A 92 -4.16 23.85 27.00
CA ARG A 92 -5.51 24.34 27.19
C ARG A 92 -5.33 25.79 27.62
N ARG A 93 -5.57 26.72 26.70
CA ARG A 93 -5.81 28.11 27.05
C ARG A 93 -7.12 28.06 27.82
N LEU A 94 -7.02 27.96 29.15
CA LEU A 94 -8.15 28.12 30.04
C LEU A 94 -8.72 29.50 29.70
N LEU A 95 -9.89 29.51 29.06
CA LEU A 95 -10.69 30.70 28.94
C LEU A 95 -10.86 31.22 30.36
N ARG A 96 -10.30 32.41 30.64
CA ARG A 96 -10.54 33.14 31.88
C ARG A 96 -12.05 33.13 32.09
N ARG A 97 -12.50 32.44 33.13
CA ARG A 97 -13.87 32.56 33.61
C ARG A 97 -14.09 34.04 33.91
N GLY A 98 -15.00 34.66 33.18
CA GLY A 98 -15.63 35.89 33.63
C GLY A 98 -16.52 35.54 34.81
N LEU A 99 -16.23 36.18 35.94
CA LEU A 99 -17.02 36.54 37.12
C LEU A 99 -16.07 36.56 38.33
#